data_AF-A0A2P0QLH7-F1
#
_entry.id   AF-A0A2P0QLH7-F1
#
_cell.length_a   1.000
_cell.length_b   1.000
_cell.length_c   1.000
_cell.angle_alpha   90.00
_cell.angle_beta   90.00
_cell.angle_gamma   90.00
#
_symmetry.space_group_name_H-M   'P 1'
#
loop_
_entity.id
_entity.type
_entity.pdbx_description
1 polymer ?
#
loop_
_entity_poly.entity_id
_entity_poly.type
_entity_poly.pdbx_seq_one_letter_code
_entity_poly.pdbx_strand_id
1 'polypeptide(L)'
;MAKSAKIERTQKLFLKAMKTKFAGDPTSNSTVFERKGLEQSPRKVEFMKEAQKVAMDRGISGYDPKRCHCGGIPLGQRQLTTYEVSTTGVFVEGDDLHFVNNAAMQQMWDDIRRTIIVGLDLAHQTLQKRLGKEVTPETINEYLHVLNHAMPGAAVVQEHMVETHPALTEDCYVKVFTGDDEMADDLEPQFVLNVDKLFPAKMAAQLKTAVGKSMWQAVHIPTTVSRTCDGGTTSRWSAMQIGMSFIGAYKMCAG
;
A
#
# COMPACT_ATOMS: atom_id res chain seq x y z
N MET A 1 -19.67 -31.66 -9.73
CA MET A 1 -18.80 -31.42 -10.91
C MET A 1 -17.84 -30.22 -10.74
N ALA A 2 -18.27 -29.05 -10.25
CA ALA A 2 -17.41 -27.86 -10.09
C ALA A 2 -16.16 -28.05 -9.19
N LYS A 3 -16.26 -28.85 -8.10
CA LYS A 3 -15.15 -29.13 -7.19
C LYS A 3 -14.03 -29.95 -7.86
N SER A 4 -14.40 -30.93 -8.69
CA SER A 4 -13.46 -31.79 -9.42
C SER A 4 -12.71 -31.01 -10.50
N ALA A 5 -13.43 -30.18 -11.28
CA ALA A 5 -12.82 -29.32 -12.30
C ALA A 5 -11.87 -28.27 -11.69
N LYS A 6 -12.18 -27.75 -10.50
CA LYS A 6 -11.30 -26.83 -9.76
C LYS A 6 -10.00 -27.52 -9.31
N ILE A 7 -10.10 -28.75 -8.80
CA ILE A 7 -8.92 -29.56 -8.42
C ILE A 7 -8.05 -29.86 -9.64
N GLU A 8 -8.65 -30.26 -10.76
CA GLU A 8 -7.94 -30.56 -12.00
C GLU A 8 -7.22 -29.34 -12.59
N ARG A 9 -7.87 -28.16 -12.55
CA ARG A 9 -7.25 -26.90 -13.00
C ARG A 9 -6.07 -26.50 -12.11
N THR A 10 -6.22 -26.56 -10.79
CA THR A 10 -5.13 -26.28 -9.84
C THR A 10 -3.98 -27.28 -10.01
N GLN A 11 -4.31 -28.54 -10.29
CA GLN A 11 -3.33 -29.58 -10.57
C GLN A 11 -2.48 -29.25 -11.80
N LYS A 12 -3.12 -28.83 -12.89
CA LYS A 12 -2.43 -28.42 -14.11
C LYS A 12 -1.53 -27.19 -13.90
N LEU A 13 -1.96 -26.24 -13.07
CA LEU A 13 -1.19 -25.02 -12.79
C LEU A 13 0.07 -25.29 -11.98
N PHE A 14 0.01 -26.10 -10.90
CA PHE A 14 1.23 -26.42 -10.16
C PHE A 14 2.19 -27.27 -10.99
N LEU A 15 1.69 -28.19 -11.83
CA LEU A 15 2.53 -29.03 -12.67
C LEU A 15 3.33 -28.20 -13.67
N LYS A 16 2.73 -27.12 -14.19
CA LYS A 16 3.44 -26.15 -15.05
C LYS A 16 4.59 -25.49 -14.30
N ALA A 17 4.34 -25.04 -13.07
CA ALA A 17 5.38 -24.46 -12.22
C ALA A 17 6.50 -25.47 -11.94
N MET A 18 6.16 -26.71 -11.57
CA MET A 18 7.14 -27.76 -11.27
C MET A 18 8.04 -28.07 -12.47
N LYS A 19 7.47 -28.22 -13.67
CA LYS A 19 8.25 -28.46 -14.91
C LYS A 19 9.15 -27.30 -15.30
N THR A 20 8.81 -26.07 -14.91
CA THR A 20 9.63 -24.88 -15.16
C THR A 20 10.77 -24.78 -14.15
N LYS A 21 10.52 -25.14 -12.89
CA LYS A 21 11.51 -25.11 -11.81
C LYS A 21 12.54 -26.23 -11.92
N PHE A 22 12.08 -27.43 -12.25
CA PHE A 22 12.88 -28.64 -12.31
C PHE A 22 12.82 -29.17 -13.73
N ALA A 23 13.98 -29.38 -14.36
CA ALA A 23 14.06 -29.88 -15.74
C ALA A 23 13.58 -31.34 -15.91
N GLY A 24 13.24 -32.04 -14.81
CA GLY A 24 12.84 -33.44 -14.78
C GLY A 24 11.34 -33.66 -14.58
N ASP A 25 10.95 -34.94 -14.57
CA ASP A 25 9.59 -35.37 -14.22
C ASP A 25 9.26 -34.93 -12.77
N PRO A 26 8.17 -34.16 -12.54
CA PRO A 26 7.72 -33.78 -11.20
C PRO A 26 7.43 -34.97 -10.26
N THR A 27 7.29 -36.19 -10.79
CA THR A 27 7.10 -37.43 -10.01
C THR A 27 8.41 -38.15 -9.68
N SER A 28 9.56 -37.65 -10.16
CA SER A 28 10.86 -38.25 -9.88
C SER A 28 11.23 -38.17 -8.39
N ASN A 29 11.74 -39.29 -7.86
CA ASN A 29 12.23 -39.39 -6.48
C ASN A 29 13.76 -39.23 -6.37
N SER A 30 14.46 -38.97 -7.47
CA SER A 30 15.91 -38.74 -7.50
C SER A 30 16.28 -37.55 -8.39
N THR A 31 17.41 -36.92 -8.08
CA THR A 31 17.99 -35.81 -8.86
C THR A 31 19.50 -35.77 -8.68
N VAL A 32 20.18 -34.99 -9.53
CA VAL A 32 21.64 -34.79 -9.48
C VAL A 32 21.94 -33.45 -8.81
N PHE A 33 22.82 -33.49 -7.80
CA PHE A 33 23.35 -32.28 -7.18
C PHE A 33 24.64 -31.86 -7.87
N GLU A 34 24.56 -30.93 -8.81
CA GLU A 34 25.73 -30.46 -9.59
C GLU A 34 26.68 -29.57 -8.78
N ARG A 35 26.24 -29.06 -7.61
CA ARG A 35 27.05 -28.24 -6.70
C ARG A 35 27.72 -27.03 -7.38
N LYS A 36 27.03 -26.43 -8.35
CA LYS A 36 27.48 -25.24 -9.10
C LYS A 36 27.66 -23.98 -8.24
N GLY A 37 27.28 -24.01 -6.97
CA GLY A 37 27.48 -22.88 -6.07
C GLY A 37 26.55 -21.72 -6.40
N LEU A 38 27.00 -20.50 -6.12
CA LEU A 38 26.20 -19.29 -6.28
C LEU A 38 26.13 -18.83 -7.74
N GLU A 39 27.10 -19.24 -8.55
CA GLU A 39 27.28 -18.86 -9.95
C GLU A 39 26.14 -19.34 -10.86
N GLN A 40 25.33 -20.29 -10.40
CA GLN A 40 24.12 -20.71 -11.10
C GLN A 40 22.98 -19.67 -11.04
N SER A 41 23.06 -18.70 -10.13
CA SER A 41 22.04 -17.67 -9.95
C SER A 41 22.56 -16.31 -10.44
N PRO A 42 21.96 -15.73 -11.49
CA PRO A 42 22.24 -14.36 -11.91
C PRO A 42 22.11 -13.35 -10.76
N ARG A 43 21.10 -13.51 -9.89
CA ARG A 43 20.90 -12.59 -8.76
C ARG A 43 22.01 -12.68 -7.72
N LYS A 44 22.50 -13.87 -7.40
CA LYS A 44 23.64 -14.02 -6.46
C LYS A 44 24.93 -13.44 -7.04
N VAL A 45 25.15 -13.58 -8.35
CA VAL A 45 26.30 -12.98 -9.04
C VAL A 45 26.26 -11.45 -8.96
N GLU A 46 25.09 -10.85 -9.19
CA GLU A 46 24.87 -9.42 -8.99
C GLU A 46 25.16 -8.98 -7.55
N PHE A 47 24.62 -9.68 -6.55
CA PHE A 47 24.84 -9.35 -5.14
C PHE A 47 26.32 -9.37 -4.75
N MET A 48 27.08 -10.36 -5.22
CA MET A 48 28.53 -10.41 -4.97
C MET A 48 29.26 -9.22 -5.61
N LYS A 49 28.86 -8.80 -6.82
CA LYS A 49 29.45 -7.66 -7.51
C LYS A 49 29.17 -6.34 -6.80
N GLU A 50 27.92 -6.09 -6.39
CA GLU A 50 27.56 -4.87 -5.67
C GLU A 50 28.15 -4.84 -4.26
N ALA A 51 28.21 -5.99 -3.57
CA ALA A 51 28.84 -6.10 -2.26
C ALA A 51 30.32 -5.72 -2.27
N GLN A 52 31.04 -6.06 -3.33
CA GLN A 52 32.44 -5.67 -3.49
C GLN A 52 32.59 -4.14 -3.58
N LYS A 53 31.74 -3.46 -4.37
CA LYS A 53 31.74 -2.00 -4.46
C LYS A 53 31.45 -1.37 -3.10
N VAL A 54 30.36 -1.79 -2.45
CA VAL A 54 29.95 -1.28 -1.14
C VAL A 54 31.05 -1.45 -0.09
N ALA A 55 31.72 -2.62 -0.08
CA ALA A 55 32.81 -2.89 0.87
C ALA A 55 34.03 -1.99 0.63
N MET A 56 34.39 -1.73 -0.64
CA MET A 56 35.47 -0.81 -1.00
C MET A 56 35.11 0.63 -0.63
N ASP A 57 33.91 1.09 -0.97
CA ASP A 57 33.47 2.47 -0.75
C ASP A 57 33.39 2.82 0.74
N ARG A 58 32.91 1.89 1.58
CA ARG A 58 32.76 2.13 3.02
C ARG A 58 33.97 1.69 3.86
N GLY A 59 34.96 1.04 3.27
CA GLY A 59 36.15 0.52 3.96
C GLY A 59 35.89 -0.60 4.98
N ILE A 60 34.75 -1.29 4.91
CA ILE A 60 34.35 -2.35 5.85
C ILE A 60 33.76 -3.52 5.06
N SER A 61 34.21 -4.75 5.37
CA SER A 61 33.74 -6.00 4.77
C SER A 61 32.22 -6.07 4.64
N GLY A 62 31.71 -6.51 3.48
CA GLY A 62 30.29 -6.60 3.14
C GLY A 62 29.77 -8.04 3.02
N TYR A 63 28.73 -8.22 2.22
CA TYR A 63 28.17 -9.54 1.90
C TYR A 63 29.23 -10.42 1.22
N ASP A 64 29.67 -11.49 1.90
CA ASP A 64 30.64 -12.47 1.40
C ASP A 64 30.12 -13.91 1.66
N PRO A 65 29.21 -14.40 0.79
CA PRO A 65 28.59 -15.70 1.00
C PRO A 65 29.53 -16.87 0.73
N LYS A 66 30.68 -16.65 0.06
CA LYS A 66 31.66 -17.70 -0.21
C LYS A 66 32.49 -18.02 1.02
N ARG A 67 32.91 -17.00 1.77
CA ARG A 67 33.69 -17.17 2.98
C ARG A 67 32.82 -17.39 4.22
N CYS A 68 31.74 -16.62 4.36
CA CYS A 68 31.00 -16.55 5.62
C CYS A 68 29.93 -17.64 5.77
N HIS A 69 29.38 -18.15 4.67
CA HIS A 69 28.34 -19.18 4.77
C HIS A 69 28.96 -20.51 5.25
N CYS A 70 28.49 -21.02 6.39
CA CYS A 70 28.92 -22.28 7.00
C CYS A 70 30.44 -22.53 6.98
N GLY A 71 31.25 -21.50 7.30
CA GLY A 71 32.71 -21.63 7.33
C GLY A 71 33.36 -21.90 5.97
N GLY A 72 32.75 -21.46 4.87
CA GLY A 72 33.30 -21.59 3.52
C GLY A 72 32.51 -22.52 2.60
N ILE A 73 31.33 -23.00 3.01
CA ILE A 73 30.45 -23.84 2.18
C ILE A 73 29.37 -22.93 1.58
N PRO A 74 29.51 -22.44 0.34
CA PRO A 74 28.53 -21.52 -0.23
C PRO A 74 27.18 -22.19 -0.52
N LEU A 75 26.13 -21.37 -0.59
CA LEU A 75 24.80 -21.77 -1.09
C LEU A 75 24.90 -22.31 -2.53
N GLY A 76 23.85 -23.02 -2.98
CA GLY A 76 23.80 -23.57 -4.33
C GLY A 76 24.45 -24.95 -4.48
N GLN A 77 24.59 -25.69 -3.38
CA GLN A 77 24.92 -27.13 -3.43
C GLN A 77 23.84 -27.95 -4.15
N ARG A 78 22.59 -27.45 -4.10
CA ARG A 78 21.44 -27.88 -4.90
C ARG A 78 21.03 -26.79 -5.88
N GLN A 79 20.15 -27.13 -6.82
CA GLN A 79 19.56 -26.16 -7.73
C GLN A 79 18.87 -25.03 -6.95
N LEU A 80 19.25 -23.78 -7.26
CA LEU A 80 18.53 -22.58 -6.85
C LEU A 80 17.42 -22.35 -7.88
N THR A 81 16.17 -22.52 -7.47
CA THR A 81 15.02 -22.50 -8.38
C THR A 81 14.27 -21.19 -8.32
N THR A 82 13.52 -20.92 -9.39
CA THR A 82 12.61 -19.79 -9.49
C THR A 82 11.25 -20.11 -8.86
N TYR A 83 10.44 -19.07 -8.63
CA TYR A 83 9.08 -19.17 -8.13
C TYR A 83 8.14 -18.48 -9.09
N GLU A 84 7.09 -19.19 -9.50
CA GLU A 84 5.95 -18.56 -10.15
C GLU A 84 5.18 -17.75 -9.11
N VAL A 85 5.02 -16.45 -9.34
CA VAL A 85 4.00 -15.68 -8.61
C VAL A 85 2.65 -16.22 -9.08
N SER A 86 1.95 -16.91 -8.19
CA SER A 86 0.73 -17.65 -8.53
C SER A 86 -0.23 -16.77 -9.33
N THR A 87 -0.87 -17.36 -10.36
CA THR A 87 -1.81 -16.74 -11.32
C THR A 87 -1.20 -15.81 -12.37
N THR A 88 0.10 -15.50 -12.31
CA THR A 88 0.72 -14.51 -13.21
C THR A 88 1.49 -15.11 -14.38
N GLY A 89 1.98 -16.35 -14.25
CA GLY A 89 2.95 -16.92 -15.19
C GLY A 89 4.35 -16.30 -15.11
N VAL A 90 4.61 -15.39 -14.17
CA VAL A 90 5.89 -14.72 -13.97
C VAL A 90 6.74 -15.52 -13.00
N PHE A 91 7.94 -15.90 -13.42
CA PHE A 91 8.91 -16.63 -12.60
C PHE A 91 10.05 -15.70 -12.18
N VAL A 92 10.37 -15.69 -10.89
CA VAL A 92 11.45 -14.88 -10.31
C VAL A 92 12.32 -15.71 -9.39
N GLU A 93 13.55 -15.29 -9.14
CA GLU A 93 14.34 -15.87 -8.05
C GLU A 93 13.74 -15.51 -6.69
N GLY A 94 13.91 -16.38 -5.68
CA GLY A 94 13.33 -16.14 -4.35
C GLY A 94 13.83 -14.86 -3.68
N ASP A 95 15.04 -14.42 -4.03
CA ASP A 95 15.63 -13.16 -3.58
C ASP A 95 14.79 -11.92 -3.96
N ASP A 96 14.10 -11.96 -5.10
CA ASP A 96 13.26 -10.86 -5.60
C ASP A 96 11.90 -10.78 -4.87
N LEU A 97 11.60 -11.82 -4.08
CA LEU A 97 10.42 -11.92 -3.22
C LEU A 97 10.75 -11.58 -1.76
N HIS A 98 12.01 -11.26 -1.44
CA HIS A 98 12.32 -10.67 -0.14
C HIS A 98 11.84 -9.21 -0.12
N PHE A 99 11.07 -8.82 0.89
CA PHE A 99 10.40 -7.50 0.92
C PHE A 99 11.38 -6.30 0.79
N VAL A 100 12.61 -6.44 1.29
CA VAL A 100 13.67 -5.41 1.12
C VAL A 100 14.01 -5.17 -0.36
N ASN A 101 13.95 -6.20 -1.20
CA ASN A 101 14.24 -6.13 -2.62
C ASN A 101 13.00 -5.88 -3.49
N ASN A 102 11.83 -5.74 -2.87
CA ASN A 102 10.56 -5.64 -3.56
C ASN A 102 9.80 -4.38 -3.13
N ALA A 103 9.87 -3.34 -3.97
CA ALA A 103 9.21 -2.07 -3.70
C ALA A 103 7.68 -2.20 -3.59
N ALA A 104 7.05 -3.13 -4.32
CA ALA A 104 5.61 -3.36 -4.22
C ALA A 104 5.21 -3.94 -2.86
N MET A 105 6.02 -4.84 -2.29
CA MET A 105 5.77 -5.36 -0.94
C MET A 105 5.93 -4.27 0.13
N GLN A 106 6.92 -3.38 -0.01
CA GLN A 106 7.08 -2.24 0.89
C GLN A 106 5.92 -1.26 0.77
N GLN A 107 5.55 -0.87 -0.45
CA GLN A 107 4.47 0.07 -0.69
C GLN A 107 3.11 -0.49 -0.24
N MET A 108 2.87 -1.79 -0.37
CA MET A 108 1.65 -2.42 0.15
C MET A 108 1.52 -2.22 1.67
N TRP A 109 2.63 -2.38 2.41
CA TRP A 109 2.62 -2.10 3.84
C TRP A 109 2.46 -0.61 4.14
N ASP A 110 3.15 0.25 3.40
CA ASP A 110 3.07 1.70 3.55
C ASP A 110 1.64 2.22 3.29
N ASP A 111 0.97 1.75 2.24
CA ASP A 111 -0.42 2.09 1.90
C ASP A 111 -1.40 1.67 2.99
N ILE A 112 -1.20 0.51 3.62
CA ILE A 112 -2.02 0.11 4.77
C ILE A 112 -1.71 1.01 5.98
N ARG A 113 -0.43 1.17 6.31
CA ARG A 113 0.03 1.90 7.51
C ARG A 113 -0.34 3.37 7.48
N ARG A 114 -0.31 4.01 6.31
CA ARG A 114 -0.59 5.45 6.11
C ARG A 114 -2.08 5.77 5.97
N THR A 115 -2.96 4.77 6.08
CA THR A 115 -4.40 4.93 5.89
C THR A 115 -5.17 4.92 7.21
N ILE A 116 -6.14 5.82 7.36
CA ILE A 116 -7.12 5.80 8.46
C ILE A 116 -8.51 6.17 7.93
N ILE A 117 -9.55 5.61 8.56
CA ILE A 117 -10.94 5.94 8.28
C ILE A 117 -11.50 6.80 9.41
N VAL A 118 -12.08 7.96 9.09
CA VAL A 118 -12.60 8.92 10.07
C VAL A 118 -14.03 9.32 9.71
N GLY A 119 -14.98 9.09 10.62
CA GLY A 119 -16.38 9.47 10.43
C GLY A 119 -16.59 10.98 10.49
N LEU A 120 -17.50 11.50 9.67
CA LEU A 120 -17.85 12.93 9.60
C LEU A 120 -19.10 13.30 10.40
N ASP A 121 -19.98 12.33 10.71
CA ASP A 121 -21.28 12.60 11.33
C ASP A 121 -21.18 13.39 12.64
N LEU A 122 -20.23 13.05 13.51
CA LEU A 122 -20.05 13.74 14.79
C LEU A 122 -19.52 15.17 14.60
N ALA A 123 -18.64 15.37 13.62
CA ALA A 123 -18.12 16.71 13.29
C ALA A 123 -19.24 17.58 12.72
N HIS A 124 -20.04 17.06 11.79
CA HIS A 124 -21.20 17.74 11.23
C HIS A 124 -22.24 18.08 12.30
N GLN A 125 -22.54 17.14 13.20
CA GLN A 125 -23.43 17.41 14.33
C GLN A 125 -22.88 18.48 15.28
N THR A 126 -21.56 18.54 15.45
CA THR A 126 -20.91 19.57 16.28
C THR A 126 -21.09 20.95 15.65
N LEU A 127 -20.88 21.07 14.33
CA LEU A 127 -21.11 22.31 13.59
C LEU A 127 -22.57 22.78 13.72
N GLN A 128 -23.52 21.89 13.51
CA GLN A 128 -24.95 22.21 13.57
C GLN A 128 -25.39 22.58 14.99
N LYS A 129 -25.07 21.75 15.99
CA LYS A 129 -25.58 21.91 17.36
C LYS A 129 -24.87 22.99 18.17
N ARG A 130 -23.56 23.17 18.00
CA ARG A 130 -22.77 24.10 18.81
C ARG A 130 -22.50 25.43 18.13
N LEU A 131 -22.42 25.45 16.79
CA LEU A 131 -22.04 26.64 16.03
C LEU A 131 -23.17 27.16 15.15
N GLY A 132 -24.32 26.46 15.08
CA GLY A 132 -25.45 26.85 14.25
C GLY A 132 -25.13 26.90 12.76
N LYS A 133 -24.09 26.18 12.32
CA LYS A 133 -23.67 26.14 10.92
C LYS A 133 -24.41 25.06 10.17
N GLU A 134 -24.88 25.40 8.99
CA GLU A 134 -25.47 24.45 8.06
C GLU A 134 -24.39 23.56 7.45
N VAL A 135 -24.75 22.31 7.17
CA VAL A 135 -23.89 21.33 6.52
C VAL A 135 -24.66 20.82 5.31
N THR A 136 -24.16 21.14 4.11
CA THR A 136 -24.75 20.79 2.82
C THR A 136 -23.70 20.10 1.94
N PRO A 137 -24.09 19.48 0.81
CA PRO A 137 -23.12 18.98 -0.17
C PRO A 137 -22.13 20.07 -0.62
N GLU A 138 -22.59 21.31 -0.81
CA GLU A 138 -21.74 22.44 -1.18
C GLU A 138 -20.66 22.74 -0.12
N THR A 139 -21.05 22.83 1.16
CA THR A 139 -20.07 23.08 2.23
C THR A 139 -19.12 21.91 2.45
N ILE A 140 -19.56 20.68 2.16
CA ILE A 140 -18.71 19.49 2.23
C ILE A 140 -17.73 19.45 1.07
N ASN A 141 -18.14 19.84 -0.15
CA ASN A 141 -17.22 19.98 -1.28
C ASN A 141 -16.12 21.02 -0.99
N GLU A 142 -16.49 22.18 -0.44
CA GLU A 142 -15.52 23.19 -0.02
C GLU A 142 -14.57 22.65 1.07
N TYR A 143 -15.11 21.95 2.08
CA TYR A 143 -14.29 21.28 3.10
C TYR A 143 -13.31 20.27 2.49
N LEU A 144 -13.75 19.43 1.55
CA LEU A 144 -12.90 18.43 0.91
C LEU A 144 -11.84 19.06 0.00
N HIS A 145 -12.13 20.21 -0.61
CA HIS A 145 -11.17 21.01 -1.33
C HIS A 145 -10.06 21.54 -0.39
N VAL A 146 -10.45 22.22 0.69
CA VAL A 146 -9.52 22.72 1.71
C VAL A 146 -8.71 21.57 2.33
N LEU A 147 -9.36 20.44 2.61
CA LEU A 147 -8.72 19.28 3.22
C LEU A 147 -7.67 18.64 2.31
N ASN A 148 -7.92 18.54 1.00
CA ASN A 148 -6.93 17.98 0.07
C ASN A 148 -5.74 18.93 -0.16
N HIS A 149 -5.89 20.24 0.09
CA HIS A 149 -4.76 21.17 0.19
C HIS A 149 -4.00 20.98 1.52
N ALA A 150 -4.71 20.93 2.64
CA ALA A 150 -4.09 20.88 3.96
C ALA A 150 -3.44 19.52 4.29
N MET A 151 -4.06 18.40 3.89
CA MET A 151 -3.66 17.04 4.30
C MET A 151 -2.21 16.69 3.93
N PRO A 152 -1.68 17.05 2.75
CA PRO A 152 -0.27 16.85 2.41
C PRO A 152 0.72 17.67 3.26
N GLY A 153 0.26 18.68 4.00
CA GLY A 153 1.08 19.53 4.88
C GLY A 153 1.19 20.99 4.44
N ALA A 154 0.10 21.57 3.90
CA ALA A 154 0.02 22.97 3.51
C ALA A 154 -0.87 23.79 4.46
N ALA A 155 -0.65 25.10 4.53
CA ALA A 155 -1.29 25.96 5.51
C ALA A 155 -2.64 26.53 5.02
N VAL A 156 -3.57 26.75 5.95
CA VAL A 156 -4.92 27.29 5.66
C VAL A 156 -5.35 28.47 6.54
N VAL A 157 -4.53 28.87 7.52
CA VAL A 157 -4.89 29.96 8.45
C VAL A 157 -3.72 30.90 8.72
N GLN A 158 -2.60 30.38 9.22
CA GLN A 158 -1.50 31.20 9.70
C GLN A 158 -0.68 31.79 8.53
N GLU A 159 -0.25 33.05 8.70
CA GLU A 159 0.74 33.70 7.83
C GLU A 159 2.14 33.12 8.05
N HIS A 160 3.02 33.24 7.05
CA HIS A 160 4.45 32.87 7.10
C HIS A 160 4.70 31.40 7.50
N MET A 161 3.86 30.50 7.02
CA MET A 161 4.05 29.06 7.19
C MET A 161 5.04 28.50 6.18
N VAL A 162 5.75 27.45 6.59
CA VAL A 162 6.52 26.60 5.68
C VAL A 162 5.69 25.36 5.38
N GLU A 163 5.78 24.85 4.16
CA GLU A 163 4.91 23.80 3.63
C GLU A 163 5.73 22.64 3.06
N THR A 164 5.12 21.47 2.97
CA THR A 164 5.73 20.32 2.29
C THR A 164 5.80 20.57 0.78
N HIS A 165 6.85 20.07 0.13
CA HIS A 165 6.94 20.15 -1.33
C HIS A 165 5.92 19.18 -1.95
N PRO A 166 4.97 19.63 -2.81
CA PRO A 166 3.88 18.77 -3.30
C PRO A 166 4.35 17.47 -3.97
N ALA A 167 5.42 17.50 -4.76
CA ALA A 167 5.98 16.30 -5.39
C ALA A 167 6.55 15.25 -4.42
N LEU A 168 6.76 15.57 -3.14
CA LEU A 168 7.20 14.61 -2.12
C LEU A 168 6.02 14.00 -1.34
N THR A 169 4.81 14.50 -1.58
CA THR A 169 3.58 14.14 -0.86
C THR A 169 2.40 13.95 -1.83
N GLU A 170 2.66 13.69 -3.11
CA GLU A 170 1.64 13.55 -4.16
C GLU A 170 0.72 12.33 -3.96
N ASP A 171 1.16 11.36 -3.16
CA ASP A 171 0.41 10.17 -2.80
C ASP A 171 -0.59 10.40 -1.65
N CYS A 172 -0.59 11.61 -1.07
CA CYS A 172 -1.46 12.00 0.04
C CYS A 172 -2.75 12.64 -0.46
N TYR A 173 -3.89 12.11 -0.03
CA TYR A 173 -5.20 12.65 -0.36
C TYR A 173 -6.28 12.15 0.61
N VAL A 174 -7.44 12.79 0.54
CA VAL A 174 -8.66 12.37 1.24
C VAL A 174 -9.80 12.20 0.25
N LYS A 175 -10.48 11.05 0.34
CA LYS A 175 -11.78 10.82 -0.30
C LYS A 175 -12.83 10.43 0.71
N VAL A 176 -14.09 10.53 0.33
CA VAL A 176 -15.23 10.13 1.16
C VAL A 176 -16.04 9.01 0.53
N PHE A 177 -16.73 8.24 1.38
CA PHE A 177 -17.77 7.32 0.97
C PHE A 177 -18.95 7.42 1.94
N THR A 178 -20.14 7.11 1.42
CA THR A 178 -21.40 7.06 2.18
C THR A 178 -22.31 6.01 1.54
N GLY A 179 -23.30 5.52 2.30
CA GLY A 179 -24.41 4.72 1.76
C GLY A 179 -25.64 5.56 1.38
N ASP A 180 -25.58 6.89 1.53
CA ASP A 180 -26.60 7.82 1.05
C ASP A 180 -26.31 8.24 -0.40
N ASP A 181 -27.04 7.65 -1.36
CA ASP A 181 -26.82 7.88 -2.79
C ASP A 181 -27.10 9.33 -3.19
N GLU A 182 -28.12 9.97 -2.60
CA GLU A 182 -28.46 11.38 -2.88
C GLU A 182 -27.29 12.28 -2.46
N MET A 183 -26.75 12.03 -1.27
CA MET A 183 -25.58 12.76 -0.78
C MET A 183 -24.34 12.51 -1.65
N ALA A 184 -24.13 11.27 -2.11
CA ALA A 184 -22.98 10.93 -2.94
C ALA A 184 -23.04 11.57 -4.33
N ASP A 185 -24.24 11.72 -4.90
CA ASP A 185 -24.48 12.30 -6.23
C ASP A 185 -24.27 13.83 -6.25
N ASP A 186 -24.51 14.51 -5.13
CA ASP A 186 -24.32 15.96 -4.99
C ASP A 186 -22.86 16.37 -4.63
N LEU A 187 -22.00 15.40 -4.31
CA LEU A 187 -20.58 15.64 -4.07
C LEU A 187 -19.76 15.61 -5.36
N GLU A 188 -18.70 16.41 -5.39
CA GLU A 188 -17.79 16.43 -6.53
C GLU A 188 -17.11 15.05 -6.72
N PRO A 189 -17.19 14.45 -7.93
CA PRO A 189 -16.72 13.07 -8.15
C PRO A 189 -15.24 12.84 -7.83
N GLN A 190 -14.40 13.88 -7.85
CA GLN A 190 -12.99 13.78 -7.50
C GLN A 190 -12.77 13.34 -6.06
N PHE A 191 -13.68 13.70 -5.14
CA PHE A 191 -13.59 13.37 -3.73
C PHE A 191 -14.33 12.09 -3.34
N VAL A 192 -15.14 11.50 -4.23
CA VAL A 192 -16.02 10.38 -3.86
C VAL A 192 -15.42 9.02 -4.25
N LEU A 193 -15.37 8.10 -3.29
CA LEU A 193 -15.22 6.67 -3.53
C LEU A 193 -16.60 6.06 -3.81
N ASN A 194 -17.00 6.10 -5.08
CA ASN A 194 -18.32 5.63 -5.51
C ASN A 194 -18.43 4.10 -5.38
N VAL A 195 -19.24 3.65 -4.41
CA VAL A 195 -19.40 2.23 -4.06
C VAL A 195 -19.99 1.42 -5.22
N ASP A 196 -20.96 1.97 -5.96
CA ASP A 196 -21.59 1.29 -7.10
C ASP A 196 -20.66 1.12 -8.30
N LYS A 197 -19.68 2.02 -8.46
CA LYS A 197 -18.62 1.88 -9.48
C LYS A 197 -17.53 0.90 -9.08
N LEU A 198 -17.23 0.78 -7.78
CA LEU A 198 -16.12 -0.03 -7.27
C LEU A 198 -16.50 -1.49 -6.99
N PHE A 199 -17.78 -1.78 -6.72
CA PHE A 199 -18.24 -3.09 -6.31
C PHE A 199 -19.37 -3.63 -7.18
N PRO A 200 -19.46 -4.96 -7.39
CA PRO A 200 -20.62 -5.56 -8.02
C PRO A 200 -21.91 -5.21 -7.27
N ALA A 201 -23.02 -4.99 -7.98
CA ALA A 201 -24.27 -4.47 -7.42
C ALA A 201 -24.73 -5.13 -6.10
N LYS A 202 -24.62 -6.46 -5.98
CA LYS A 202 -24.96 -7.18 -4.74
C LYS A 202 -24.07 -6.79 -3.56
N MET A 203 -22.76 -6.64 -3.78
CA MET A 203 -21.81 -6.22 -2.75
C MET A 203 -21.98 -4.73 -2.43
N ALA A 204 -22.21 -3.89 -3.45
CA ALA A 204 -22.47 -2.47 -3.28
C ALA A 204 -23.70 -2.24 -2.38
N ALA A 205 -24.82 -2.93 -2.67
CA ALA A 205 -26.03 -2.85 -1.84
C ALA A 205 -25.77 -3.27 -0.37
N GLN A 206 -24.96 -4.32 -0.15
CA GLN A 206 -24.58 -4.76 1.20
C GLN A 206 -23.74 -3.72 1.94
N LEU A 207 -22.76 -3.12 1.25
CA LEU A 207 -21.88 -2.08 1.81
C LEU A 207 -22.68 -0.82 2.14
N LYS A 208 -23.52 -0.33 1.22
CA LYS A 208 -24.38 0.84 1.45
C LYS A 208 -25.33 0.62 2.61
N THR A 209 -25.93 -0.57 2.72
CA THR A 209 -26.78 -0.93 3.87
C THR A 209 -26.01 -0.90 5.19
N ALA A 210 -24.77 -1.40 5.20
CA ALA A 210 -23.95 -1.46 6.41
C ALA A 210 -23.43 -0.08 6.85
N VAL A 211 -23.09 0.79 5.89
CA VAL A 211 -22.66 2.17 6.14
C VAL A 211 -23.84 3.06 6.52
N GLY A 212 -25.03 2.78 5.97
CA GLY A 212 -26.21 3.62 6.13
C GLY A 212 -25.98 5.03 5.59
N LYS A 213 -26.66 6.01 6.18
CA LYS A 213 -26.51 7.43 5.81
C LYS A 213 -25.27 8.11 6.38
N SER A 214 -24.42 7.37 7.08
CA SER A 214 -23.17 7.92 7.64
C SER A 214 -22.17 8.24 6.54
N MET A 215 -21.35 9.27 6.78
CA MET A 215 -20.26 9.64 5.88
C MET A 215 -18.90 9.40 6.53
N TRP A 216 -17.98 8.84 5.75
CA TRP A 216 -16.65 8.43 6.20
C TRP A 216 -15.58 8.96 5.27
N GLN A 217 -14.47 9.41 5.84
CA GLN A 217 -13.27 9.84 5.12
C GLN A 217 -12.28 8.67 5.08
N ALA A 218 -11.79 8.32 3.89
CA ALA A 218 -10.58 7.54 3.69
C ALA A 218 -9.40 8.52 3.54
N VAL A 219 -8.59 8.63 4.59
CA VAL A 219 -7.44 9.52 4.64
C VAL A 219 -6.18 8.71 4.41
N HIS A 220 -5.36 9.13 3.45
CA HIS A 220 -4.04 8.55 3.19
C HIS A 220 -2.98 9.64 3.40
N ILE A 221 -2.18 9.53 4.45
CA ILE A 221 -1.08 10.49 4.70
C ILE A 221 0.12 10.17 3.78
N PRO A 222 1.12 11.06 3.63
CA PRO A 222 2.23 10.82 2.72
C PRO A 222 3.06 9.59 3.11
N THR A 223 3.45 8.76 2.13
CA THR A 223 4.35 7.61 2.37
C THR A 223 5.68 8.05 2.96
N THR A 224 6.23 9.21 2.55
CA THR A 224 7.48 9.74 3.13
C THR A 224 7.37 9.98 4.64
N VAL A 225 6.20 10.44 5.12
CA VAL A 225 5.92 10.62 6.56
C VAL A 225 5.80 9.26 7.23
N SER A 226 5.05 8.33 6.66
CA SER A 226 4.88 6.95 7.19
C SER A 226 6.21 6.20 7.32
N ARG A 227 7.15 6.41 6.38
CA ARG A 227 8.49 5.80 6.40
C ARG A 227 9.44 6.49 7.38
N THR A 228 9.31 7.80 7.57
CA THR A 228 10.13 8.58 8.52
C THR A 228 9.68 8.37 9.96
N CYS A 229 8.38 8.19 10.17
CA CYS A 229 7.76 8.03 11.48
C CYS A 229 7.24 6.59 11.68
N ASP A 230 6.01 6.45 12.17
CA ASP A 230 5.38 5.16 12.46
C ASP A 230 3.87 5.18 12.16
N GLY A 231 3.19 4.04 12.36
CA GLY A 231 1.74 3.95 12.19
C GLY A 231 0.91 4.74 13.22
N GLY A 232 1.50 5.13 14.35
CA GLY A 232 0.85 6.03 15.32
C GLY A 232 0.73 7.46 14.80
N THR A 233 1.52 7.83 13.79
CA THR A 233 1.49 9.15 13.17
C THR A 233 0.24 9.35 12.32
N THR A 234 -0.26 8.29 11.65
CA THR A 234 -1.37 8.36 10.69
C THR A 234 -2.63 9.02 11.25
N SER A 235 -3.13 8.57 12.40
CA SER A 235 -4.34 9.14 12.99
C SER A 235 -4.14 10.56 13.52
N ARG A 236 -2.94 10.86 14.04
CA ARG A 236 -2.61 12.18 14.59
C ARG A 236 -2.49 13.21 13.48
N TRP A 237 -1.70 12.92 12.44
CA TRP A 237 -1.56 13.76 11.25
C TRP A 237 -2.93 14.04 10.62
N SER A 238 -3.72 12.98 10.38
CA SER A 238 -5.08 13.07 9.87
C SER A 238 -5.93 14.04 10.69
N ALA A 239 -5.97 13.87 12.02
CA ALA A 239 -6.77 14.71 12.90
C ALA A 239 -6.34 16.19 12.90
N MET A 240 -5.03 16.48 12.80
CA MET A 240 -4.54 17.86 12.74
C MET A 240 -5.06 18.57 11.49
N GLN A 241 -4.91 17.94 10.32
CA GLN A 241 -5.30 18.57 9.07
C GLN A 241 -6.83 18.62 8.89
N ILE A 242 -7.56 17.63 9.42
CA ILE A 242 -9.03 17.69 9.54
C ILE A 242 -9.46 18.89 10.39
N GLY A 243 -8.84 19.08 11.56
CA GLY A 243 -9.16 20.20 12.46
C GLY A 243 -8.94 21.55 11.78
N MET A 244 -7.77 21.74 11.14
CA MET A 244 -7.45 22.96 10.40
C MET A 244 -8.39 23.20 9.21
N SER A 245 -8.81 22.14 8.54
CA SER A 245 -9.72 22.24 7.39
C SER A 245 -11.14 22.58 7.81
N PHE A 246 -11.62 22.08 8.96
CA PHE A 246 -12.89 22.54 9.53
C PHE A 246 -12.82 24.02 9.90
N ILE A 247 -11.71 24.47 10.50
CA ILE A 247 -11.51 25.89 10.83
C ILE A 247 -11.59 26.75 9.56
N GLY A 248 -10.83 26.37 8.52
CA GLY A 248 -10.79 27.10 7.25
C GLY A 248 -12.12 27.10 6.51
N ALA A 249 -12.67 25.93 6.20
CA ALA A 249 -13.85 25.78 5.36
C ALA A 249 -15.13 26.30 6.03
N TYR A 250 -15.28 26.10 7.34
CA TYR A 250 -16.47 26.54 8.06
C TYR A 250 -16.29 27.89 8.76
N LYS A 251 -15.18 28.62 8.54
CA LYS A 251 -14.93 29.95 9.12
C LYS A 251 -15.12 29.96 10.64
N MET A 252 -14.45 29.04 11.31
CA MET A 252 -14.47 28.94 12.78
C MET A 252 -13.40 29.85 13.38
N CYS A 253 -13.50 30.14 14.67
CA CYS A 253 -12.33 30.64 15.40
C CYS A 253 -11.20 29.61 15.30
N ALA A 254 -9.97 30.06 15.08
CA ALA A 254 -8.80 29.19 15.03
C ALA A 254 -8.33 28.82 16.45
N GLY A 255 -9.08 27.93 17.12
CA GLY A 255 -8.82 27.47 18.50
C GLY A 255 -9.66 26.27 18.91
#